data_AF-E3RUB3-F1
#
_entry.id   AF-E3RUB3-F1
#
_cell.length_a   1.000
_cell.length_b   1.000
_cell.length_c   1.000
_cell.angle_alpha   90.00
_cell.angle_beta   90.00
_cell.angle_gamma   90.00
#
_symmetry.space_group_name_H-M   'P 1'
#
loop_
_entity.id
_entity.type
_entity.pdbx_description
1 polymer ?
#
loop_
_entity_poly.entity_id
_entity_poly.type
_entity_poly.pdbx_seq_one_letter_code
_entity_poly.pdbx_strand_id
1 'polypeptide(L)'
;MLSKSVLLFGAILSFSTLEVSAHAVISPALGVKGTAARNDVQRPSNDKPCGNTALTAIDTSTPVKADASGSFTVTIENFNGGKDGSRQVTMQVDAGGSGTFVAGKVTANGEAAPSSTGTEEITASLPAGTTCTGGASGDLCMASFKTAGGFGNCVVVQQGAGSGGNAAGGAAGGAAGGAAG
;
A
#
# COMPACT_ATOMS: atom_id res chain seq x y z
N MET A 1 -62.30 -23.10 29.14
CA MET A 1 -61.85 -21.69 29.19
C MET A 1 -60.32 -21.69 29.18
N LEU A 2 -59.71 -21.78 28.01
CA LEU A 2 -58.97 -20.70 27.34
C LEU A 2 -58.01 -19.91 28.25
N SER A 3 -56.74 -20.30 28.26
CA SER A 3 -55.61 -19.37 28.28
C SER A 3 -54.45 -20.04 27.55
N LYS A 4 -54.23 -19.72 26.26
CA LYS A 4 -53.61 -18.52 25.67
C LYS A 4 -52.11 -18.69 25.50
N SER A 5 -51.77 -18.92 24.24
CA SER A 5 -50.67 -18.28 23.54
C SER A 5 -49.25 -18.76 23.82
N VAL A 6 -48.90 -19.79 23.04
CA VAL A 6 -47.71 -19.81 22.17
C VAL A 6 -47.15 -18.40 21.92
N LEU A 7 -45.95 -18.11 22.42
CA LEU A 7 -45.11 -17.05 21.88
C LEU A 7 -43.72 -17.61 21.61
N LEU A 8 -43.47 -17.77 20.32
CA LEU A 8 -42.25 -18.22 19.69
C LEU A 8 -41.04 -17.41 20.14
N PHE A 9 -39.98 -18.14 20.45
CA PHE A 9 -38.59 -17.72 20.33
C PHE A 9 -38.29 -17.21 18.91
N GLY A 10 -37.61 -16.08 18.80
CA GLY A 10 -37.16 -15.55 17.51
C GLY A 10 -36.58 -14.15 17.58
N ALA A 11 -35.65 -13.89 18.50
CA ALA A 11 -34.85 -12.67 18.46
C ALA A 11 -33.87 -12.76 17.27
N ILE A 12 -34.33 -12.32 16.09
CA ILE A 12 -33.47 -12.10 14.93
C ILE A 12 -32.66 -10.83 15.22
N LEU A 13 -31.48 -11.02 15.80
CA LEU A 13 -30.48 -9.98 15.95
C LEU A 13 -29.95 -9.65 14.54
N SER A 14 -30.59 -8.67 13.89
CA SER A 14 -30.15 -8.14 12.61
C SER A 14 -28.80 -7.44 12.85
N PHE A 15 -27.71 -8.16 12.63
CA PHE A 15 -26.38 -7.58 12.56
C PHE A 15 -26.40 -6.58 11.40
N SER A 16 -26.56 -5.30 11.74
CA SER A 16 -26.30 -4.21 10.82
C SER A 16 -24.81 -4.28 10.51
N THR A 17 -24.46 -4.87 9.36
CA THR A 17 -23.13 -4.74 8.80
C THR A 17 -22.91 -3.26 8.60
N LEU A 18 -22.17 -2.65 9.53
CA LEU A 18 -21.69 -1.29 9.40
C LEU A 18 -20.82 -1.29 8.14
N GLU A 19 -21.45 -1.00 7.00
CA GLU A 19 -20.74 -0.68 5.79
C GLU A 19 -20.04 0.63 6.11
N VAL A 20 -18.80 0.49 6.58
CA VAL A 20 -17.96 1.62 6.82
C VAL A 20 -17.71 2.19 5.44
N SER A 21 -18.52 3.18 5.07
CA SER A 21 -18.35 3.94 3.84
C SER A 21 -16.88 4.32 3.79
N ALA A 22 -16.23 3.78 2.78
CA ALA A 22 -14.80 3.81 2.69
C ALA A 22 -14.46 5.04 1.86
N HIS A 23 -13.56 5.89 2.36
CA HIS A 23 -13.61 7.31 2.00
C HIS A 23 -12.41 7.82 1.19
N ALA A 24 -11.33 7.05 1.06
CA ALA A 24 -10.24 7.36 0.13
C ALA A 24 -9.39 6.12 -0.22
N VAL A 25 -9.01 5.99 -1.50
CA VAL A 25 -8.17 4.89 -2.04
C VAL A 25 -6.96 5.46 -2.76
N ILE A 26 -5.84 4.74 -2.71
CA ILE A 26 -4.60 5.07 -3.39
C ILE A 26 -4.39 4.08 -4.54
N SER A 27 -4.22 4.60 -5.75
CA SER A 27 -4.02 3.80 -6.97
C SER A 27 -2.57 3.85 -7.47
N PRO A 28 -2.04 2.71 -7.98
CA PRO A 28 -2.68 1.39 -8.07
C PRO A 28 -2.77 0.66 -6.72
N ALA A 29 -3.95 0.13 -6.38
CA ALA A 29 -4.13 -0.59 -5.13
C ALA A 29 -3.74 -2.08 -5.25
N LEU A 30 -3.07 -2.61 -4.22
CA LEU A 30 -2.72 -4.03 -4.09
C LEU A 30 -3.97 -4.90 -4.28
N GLY A 31 -3.88 -5.90 -5.15
CA GLY A 31 -4.95 -6.86 -5.41
C GLY A 31 -6.12 -6.32 -6.24
N VAL A 32 -6.12 -5.04 -6.60
CA VAL A 32 -7.15 -4.42 -7.44
C VAL A 32 -6.72 -4.45 -8.90
N LYS A 33 -7.62 -4.93 -9.76
CA LYS A 33 -7.42 -4.91 -11.22
C LYS A 33 -8.17 -3.73 -11.82
N GLY A 34 -7.47 -2.88 -12.56
CA GLY A 34 -8.05 -1.69 -13.16
C GLY A 34 -8.19 -0.53 -12.18
N THR A 35 -9.20 0.32 -12.40
CA THR A 35 -9.45 1.51 -11.57
C THR A 35 -10.02 1.10 -10.23
N ALA A 36 -9.39 1.54 -9.14
CA ALA A 36 -9.91 1.32 -7.79
C ALA A 36 -11.23 2.06 -7.58
N ALA A 37 -12.15 1.44 -6.85
CA ALA A 37 -13.44 1.97 -6.51
C ALA A 37 -13.60 2.09 -4.99
N ARG A 38 -14.71 2.71 -4.56
CA ARG A 38 -15.06 2.86 -3.14
C ARG A 38 -14.96 1.55 -2.35
N ASN A 39 -15.34 0.42 -2.96
CA ASN A 39 -15.37 -0.88 -2.29
C ASN A 39 -13.98 -1.51 -2.13
N ASP A 40 -12.95 -0.97 -2.78
CA ASP A 40 -11.56 -1.44 -2.65
C ASP A 40 -10.82 -0.79 -1.48
N VAL A 41 -11.33 0.34 -1.00
CA VAL A 41 -10.74 1.08 0.12
C VAL A 41 -10.63 0.18 1.34
N GLN A 42 -9.45 0.19 1.96
CA GLN A 42 -9.19 -0.54 3.18
C GLN A 42 -9.05 0.40 4.39
N ARG A 43 -8.91 -0.20 5.57
CA ARG A 43 -8.51 0.49 6.81
C ARG A 43 -7.22 -0.12 7.37
N PRO A 44 -6.05 0.37 6.93
CA PRO A 44 -4.77 -0.04 7.48
C PRO A 44 -4.65 0.13 9.00
N SER A 45 -4.12 -0.89 9.65
CA SER A 45 -3.73 -0.89 11.07
C SER A 45 -2.31 -1.42 11.23
N ASN A 46 -1.79 -1.41 12.46
CA ASN A 46 -0.45 -1.96 12.74
C ASN A 46 -0.40 -3.48 12.47
N ASP A 47 -1.48 -4.20 12.76
CA ASP A 47 -1.57 -5.66 12.52
C ASP A 47 -1.92 -6.01 11.07
N LYS A 48 -2.53 -5.05 10.35
CA LYS A 48 -2.95 -5.20 8.96
C LYS A 48 -2.57 -3.95 8.16
N PRO A 49 -1.29 -3.75 7.82
CA PRO A 49 -0.84 -2.54 7.12
C PRO A 49 -1.46 -2.37 5.72
N CYS A 50 -1.88 -3.46 5.08
CA CYS A 50 -2.58 -3.42 3.79
C CYS A 50 -4.10 -3.59 3.91
N GLY A 51 -4.65 -3.53 5.14
CA GLY A 51 -6.03 -3.89 5.40
C GLY A 51 -6.28 -5.39 5.20
N ASN A 52 -7.39 -5.75 4.56
CA ASN A 52 -7.77 -7.15 4.36
C ASN A 52 -7.20 -7.77 3.08
N THR A 53 -6.51 -6.99 2.25
CA THR A 53 -5.87 -7.50 1.04
C THR A 53 -4.71 -8.44 1.38
N ALA A 54 -4.69 -9.61 0.73
CA ALA A 54 -3.60 -10.57 0.90
C ALA A 54 -2.28 -10.04 0.30
N LEU A 55 -1.19 -10.13 1.06
CA LEU A 55 0.13 -9.65 0.64
C LEU A 55 0.68 -10.42 -0.56
N THR A 56 0.23 -11.67 -0.74
CA THR A 56 0.55 -12.52 -1.91
C THR A 56 0.07 -11.93 -3.24
N ALA A 57 -0.79 -10.91 -3.22
CA ALA A 57 -1.19 -10.19 -4.42
C ALA A 57 -0.07 -9.35 -5.05
N ILE A 58 1.10 -9.22 -4.39
CA ILE A 58 2.24 -8.43 -4.87
C ILE A 58 2.64 -8.76 -6.31
N ASP A 59 2.60 -10.04 -6.71
CA ASP A 59 2.98 -10.50 -8.05
C ASP A 59 1.93 -10.25 -9.15
N THR A 60 0.69 -9.97 -8.75
CA THR A 60 -0.45 -9.83 -9.68
C THR A 60 -0.97 -8.39 -9.74
N SER A 61 -0.44 -7.52 -8.90
CA SER A 61 -0.83 -6.12 -8.82
C SER A 61 -0.04 -5.29 -9.82
N THR A 62 -0.62 -4.19 -10.29
CA THR A 62 0.10 -3.24 -11.15
C THR A 62 1.06 -2.43 -10.28
N PRO A 63 2.39 -2.47 -10.50
CA PRO A 63 3.32 -1.70 -9.71
C PRO A 63 3.38 -0.23 -10.17
N VAL A 64 3.67 0.67 -9.24
CA VAL A 64 4.21 2.00 -9.56
C VAL A 64 5.73 1.91 -9.62
N LYS A 65 6.34 2.50 -10.65
CA LYS A 65 7.80 2.50 -10.79
C LYS A 65 8.41 3.63 -9.99
N ALA A 66 9.36 3.31 -9.12
CA ALA A 66 10.21 4.30 -8.48
C ALA A 66 11.35 4.72 -9.42
N ASP A 67 11.70 6.01 -9.38
CA ASP A 67 12.88 6.54 -10.05
C ASP A 67 14.18 6.09 -9.35
N ALA A 68 15.33 6.53 -9.88
CA ALA A 68 16.64 6.17 -9.34
C ALA A 68 16.85 6.64 -7.88
N SER A 69 16.16 7.70 -7.45
CA SER A 69 16.20 8.21 -6.08
C SER A 69 15.28 7.44 -5.12
N GLY A 70 14.50 6.49 -5.64
CA GLY A 70 13.45 5.78 -4.89
C GLY A 70 12.16 6.58 -4.77
N SER A 71 12.02 7.70 -5.48
CA SER A 71 10.81 8.53 -5.50
C SER A 71 9.78 7.96 -6.46
N PHE A 72 8.50 8.04 -6.09
CA PHE A 72 7.39 7.58 -6.90
C PHE A 72 6.13 8.39 -6.61
N THR A 73 5.22 8.46 -7.58
CA THR A 73 3.96 9.17 -7.48
C THR A 73 2.79 8.21 -7.56
N VAL A 74 1.84 8.35 -6.65
CA VAL A 74 0.57 7.63 -6.63
C VAL A 74 -0.59 8.62 -6.70
N THR A 75 -1.77 8.14 -7.11
CA THR A 75 -2.98 8.97 -7.12
C THR A 75 -3.87 8.55 -5.96
N ILE A 76 -4.29 9.50 -5.14
CA ILE A 76 -5.34 9.29 -4.14
C ILE A 76 -6.66 9.83 -4.68
N GLU A 77 -7.74 9.05 -4.55
CA GLU A 77 -9.11 9.46 -4.82
C GLU A 77 -9.90 9.42 -3.52
N ASN A 78 -10.59 10.51 -3.19
CA ASN A 78 -11.51 10.54 -2.05
C ASN A 78 -12.97 10.47 -2.50
N PHE A 79 -13.76 9.73 -1.72
CA PHE A 79 -15.17 9.46 -1.99
C PHE A 79 -16.11 10.15 -1.00
N ASN A 80 -15.58 11.02 -0.14
CA ASN A 80 -16.32 11.90 0.76
C ASN A 80 -15.54 13.19 0.98
N GLY A 81 -16.17 14.25 1.48
CA GLY A 81 -15.47 15.44 1.99
C GLY A 81 -15.00 15.27 3.44
N GLY A 82 -14.41 16.33 3.98
CA GLY A 82 -13.94 16.40 5.35
C GLY A 82 -12.78 15.44 5.65
N LYS A 83 -12.57 15.16 6.94
CA LYS A 83 -11.46 14.32 7.41
C LYS A 83 -11.53 12.87 6.90
N ASP A 84 -12.75 12.37 6.75
CA ASP A 84 -13.02 11.04 6.19
C ASP A 84 -12.45 10.91 4.78
N GLY A 85 -12.63 11.93 3.95
CA GLY A 85 -12.05 12.04 2.62
C GLY A 85 -10.62 12.55 2.56
N SER A 86 -9.86 12.52 3.66
CA SER A 86 -8.49 13.05 3.69
C SER A 86 -7.64 12.46 2.57
N ARG A 87 -6.99 13.33 1.80
CA ARG A 87 -5.97 12.99 0.80
C ARG A 87 -4.56 13.11 1.38
N GLN A 88 -4.41 13.70 2.56
CA GLN A 88 -3.18 13.64 3.35
C GLN A 88 -2.92 12.21 3.86
N VAL A 89 -1.72 11.69 3.62
CA VAL A 89 -1.31 10.33 4.00
C VAL A 89 -0.02 10.28 4.82
N THR A 90 0.13 9.17 5.55
CA THR A 90 1.41 8.64 6.03
C THR A 90 1.74 7.38 5.26
N MET A 91 3.02 7.01 5.20
CA MET A 91 3.48 5.81 4.49
C MET A 91 4.41 4.96 5.34
N GLN A 92 4.28 3.65 5.21
CA GLN A 92 5.27 2.66 5.64
C GLN A 92 5.65 1.76 4.46
N VAL A 93 6.84 1.19 4.47
CA VAL A 93 7.38 0.35 3.39
C VAL A 93 7.82 -0.99 3.94
N ASP A 94 7.43 -2.05 3.25
CA ASP A 94 7.93 -3.40 3.41
C ASP A 94 8.79 -3.75 2.18
N ALA A 95 10.08 -3.90 2.43
CA ALA A 95 11.06 -4.16 1.39
C ALA A 95 10.93 -5.57 0.77
N GLY A 96 10.44 -6.54 1.55
CA GLY A 96 10.35 -7.95 1.13
C GLY A 96 8.94 -8.39 0.71
N GLY A 97 7.92 -7.56 0.92
CA GLY A 97 6.52 -7.95 0.70
C GLY A 97 6.03 -9.03 1.67
N SER A 98 6.70 -9.18 2.82
CA SER A 98 6.47 -10.26 3.81
C SER A 98 5.58 -9.85 5.00
N GLY A 99 5.24 -8.57 5.12
CA GLY A 99 4.48 -7.98 6.22
C GLY A 99 5.30 -7.17 7.23
N THR A 100 6.60 -6.93 6.97
CA THR A 100 7.46 -6.16 7.88
C THR A 100 7.62 -4.73 7.38
N PHE A 101 6.97 -3.79 8.06
CA PHE A 101 6.91 -2.40 7.62
C PHE A 101 7.82 -1.48 8.45
N VAL A 102 8.51 -0.58 7.76
CA VAL A 102 9.28 0.52 8.35
C VAL A 102 8.71 1.85 7.87
N ALA A 103 8.92 2.93 8.64
CA ALA A 103 8.44 4.25 8.23
C ALA A 103 9.04 4.69 6.90
N GLY A 104 8.18 5.14 5.97
CA GLY A 104 8.57 5.74 4.70
C GLY A 104 8.44 7.27 4.74
N LYS A 105 8.76 7.92 3.62
CA LYS A 105 8.65 9.39 3.49
C LYS A 105 7.60 9.77 2.46
N VAL A 106 6.76 10.74 2.79
CA VAL A 106 5.86 11.44 1.85
C VAL A 106 6.44 12.84 1.64
N THR A 107 6.83 13.18 0.41
CA THR A 107 7.52 14.43 0.07
C THR A 107 6.59 15.50 -0.47
N ALA A 108 5.52 15.10 -1.16
CA ALA A 108 4.40 15.94 -1.53
C ALA A 108 3.11 15.22 -1.10
N ASN A 109 2.28 15.90 -0.33
CA ASN A 109 1.14 15.30 0.35
C ASN A 109 -0.14 16.05 0.00
N GLY A 110 -1.27 15.36 0.13
CA GLY A 110 -2.56 15.90 -0.23
C GLY A 110 -3.26 16.67 0.89
N GLU A 111 -4.47 17.13 0.59
CA GLU A 111 -5.27 17.91 1.52
C GLU A 111 -5.81 17.07 2.68
N ALA A 112 -5.68 17.57 3.91
CA ALA A 112 -6.05 16.84 5.12
C ALA A 112 -7.56 16.71 5.36
N ALA A 113 -8.38 17.62 4.80
CA ALA A 113 -9.83 17.64 4.97
C ALA A 113 -10.51 18.37 3.79
N PRO A 114 -10.47 17.81 2.57
CA PRO A 114 -11.04 18.44 1.38
C PRO A 114 -12.54 18.71 1.51
N SER A 115 -13.04 19.83 0.99
CA SER A 115 -14.47 20.15 1.03
C SER A 115 -15.33 19.33 0.06
N SER A 116 -14.72 18.67 -0.92
CA SER A 116 -15.38 17.87 -1.96
C SER A 116 -14.60 16.59 -2.26
N THR A 117 -15.21 15.71 -3.05
CA THR A 117 -14.52 14.57 -3.67
C THR A 117 -13.58 15.03 -4.78
N GLY A 118 -12.58 14.21 -5.10
CA GLY A 118 -11.64 14.47 -6.17
C GLY A 118 -10.42 13.55 -6.11
N THR A 119 -9.44 13.88 -6.94
CA THR A 119 -8.16 13.19 -6.99
C THR A 119 -7.02 14.14 -6.66
N GLU A 120 -5.91 13.58 -6.21
CA GLU A 120 -4.67 14.32 -5.98
C GLU A 120 -3.47 13.38 -6.18
N GLU A 121 -2.35 13.92 -6.63
CA GLU A 121 -1.11 13.18 -6.70
C GLU A 121 -0.34 13.29 -5.38
N ILE A 122 0.18 12.18 -4.91
CA ILE A 122 1.03 12.09 -3.72
C ILE A 122 2.40 11.61 -4.19
N THR A 123 3.45 12.34 -3.84
CA THR A 123 4.83 11.89 -4.06
C THR A 123 5.39 11.35 -2.75
N ALA A 124 5.90 10.13 -2.83
CA ALA A 124 6.53 9.44 -1.72
C ALA A 124 7.90 8.91 -2.15
N SER A 125 8.69 8.46 -1.19
CA SER A 125 9.99 7.88 -1.46
C SER A 125 10.25 6.67 -0.57
N LEU A 126 10.81 5.63 -1.17
CA LEU A 126 11.37 4.50 -0.44
C LEU A 126 12.40 5.02 0.58
N PRO A 127 12.51 4.40 1.77
CA PRO A 127 13.59 4.73 2.71
C PRO A 127 14.97 4.64 2.04
N ALA A 128 15.90 5.49 2.47
CA ALA A 128 17.25 5.47 1.93
C ALA A 128 17.92 4.10 2.15
N GLY A 129 18.54 3.56 1.10
CA GLY A 129 19.16 2.23 1.15
C GLY A 129 18.19 1.06 1.08
N THR A 130 16.88 1.29 0.90
CA THR A 130 15.94 0.20 0.66
C THR A 130 16.32 -0.56 -0.61
N THR A 131 16.45 -1.87 -0.47
CA THR A 131 16.50 -2.82 -1.58
C THR A 131 15.20 -3.61 -1.54
N CYS A 132 14.37 -3.43 -2.57
CA CYS A 132 13.18 -4.24 -2.76
C CYS A 132 13.59 -5.66 -3.13
N THR A 133 13.05 -6.64 -2.42
CA THR A 133 13.32 -8.08 -2.65
C THR A 133 12.04 -8.89 -2.77
N GLY A 134 10.88 -8.23 -2.71
CA GLY A 134 9.59 -8.88 -2.82
C GLY A 134 9.21 -9.21 -4.26
N GLY A 135 8.20 -10.07 -4.37
CA GLY A 135 7.69 -10.59 -5.63
C GLY A 135 8.63 -11.56 -6.33
N ALA A 136 8.13 -12.20 -7.38
CA ALA A 136 8.84 -13.19 -8.19
C ALA A 136 10.01 -12.57 -8.97
N SER A 137 9.94 -11.28 -9.28
CA SER A 137 11.02 -10.52 -9.92
C SER A 137 12.11 -10.09 -8.94
N GLY A 138 11.86 -10.14 -7.63
CA GLY A 138 12.81 -9.75 -6.59
C GLY A 138 13.14 -8.26 -6.56
N ASP A 139 12.28 -7.40 -7.12
CA ASP A 139 12.44 -5.94 -7.21
C ASP A 139 11.20 -5.16 -6.72
N LEU A 140 10.25 -5.84 -6.07
CA LEU A 140 9.01 -5.24 -5.58
C LEU A 140 9.04 -4.97 -4.08
N CYS A 141 8.71 -3.74 -3.70
CA CYS A 141 8.38 -3.35 -2.34
C CYS A 141 6.86 -3.19 -2.22
N MET A 142 6.38 -3.16 -0.98
CA MET A 142 5.00 -2.83 -0.67
C MET A 142 4.93 -1.57 0.19
N ALA A 143 4.25 -0.54 -0.30
CA ALA A 143 4.03 0.71 0.40
C ALA A 143 2.63 0.74 0.99
N SER A 144 2.50 0.72 2.31
CA SER A 144 1.24 0.94 3.02
C SER A 144 0.99 2.43 3.17
N PHE A 145 -0.13 2.91 2.65
CA PHE A 145 -0.59 4.28 2.83
C PHE A 145 -1.78 4.33 3.78
N LYS A 146 -1.74 5.28 4.72
CA LYS A 146 -2.86 5.56 5.62
C LYS A 146 -3.18 7.05 5.61
N THR A 147 -4.40 7.38 5.21
CA THR A 147 -4.93 8.73 5.25
C THR A 147 -5.14 9.19 6.69
N ALA A 148 -5.22 10.50 6.90
CA ALA A 148 -5.53 11.04 8.21
C ALA A 148 -6.98 10.72 8.68
N GLY A 149 -7.86 10.25 7.79
CA GLY A 149 -9.18 9.67 8.11
C GLY A 149 -9.12 8.18 8.49
N GLY A 150 -7.93 7.56 8.43
CA GLY A 150 -7.72 6.16 8.79
C GLY A 150 -8.04 5.15 7.69
N PHE A 151 -8.22 5.61 6.45
CA PHE A 151 -8.42 4.78 5.27
C PHE A 151 -7.12 4.62 4.49
N GLY A 152 -7.11 3.73 3.49
CA GLY A 152 -5.99 3.59 2.57
C GLY A 152 -5.85 2.16 2.08
N ASN A 153 -4.67 1.80 1.63
CA ASN A 153 -4.34 0.48 1.09
C ASN A 153 -2.83 0.38 0.90
N CYS A 154 -2.37 -0.80 0.49
CA CYS A 154 -1.02 -0.95 -0.02
C CYS A 154 -0.95 -0.69 -1.53
N VAL A 155 0.22 -0.24 -1.97
CA VAL A 155 0.63 -0.06 -3.37
C VAL A 155 1.90 -0.87 -3.57
N VAL A 156 2.02 -1.58 -4.70
CA VAL A 156 3.26 -2.25 -5.06
C VAL A 156 4.18 -1.24 -5.73
N VAL A 157 5.41 -1.12 -5.24
CA VAL A 157 6.43 -0.23 -5.79
C VAL A 157 7.51 -1.09 -6.43
N GLN A 158 7.73 -0.93 -7.73
CA GLN A 158 8.84 -1.56 -8.43
C GLN A 158 10.04 -0.63 -8.38
N GLN A 159 11.14 -1.11 -7.80
CA GLN A 159 12.38 -0.35 -7.75
C GLN A 159 13.03 -0.32 -9.14
N GLY A 160 13.35 0.88 -9.63
CA GLY A 160 14.12 1.02 -10.87
C GLY A 160 15.53 0.43 -10.74
N ALA A 161 16.10 -0.02 -11.85
CA ALA A 161 17.52 -0.40 -11.93
C ALA A 161 18.39 0.84 -11.62
N GLY A 162 18.74 1.05 -10.36
CA GLY A 162 19.45 2.28 -9.95
C GLY A 162 19.78 2.41 -8.47
N SER A 163 19.19 1.61 -7.57
CA SER A 163 19.50 1.71 -6.13
C SER A 163 19.92 0.39 -5.47
N GLY A 164 20.12 -0.67 -6.27
CA GLY A 164 20.80 -1.91 -5.85
C GLY A 164 22.31 -1.74 -5.77
N GLY A 165 22.79 -0.80 -4.96
CA GLY A 165 24.20 -0.64 -4.65
C GLY A 165 24.66 -1.72 -3.67
N ASN A 166 24.86 -2.94 -4.19
CA ASN A 166 25.97 -3.83 -3.87
C ASN A 166 25.85 -5.07 -4.76
N ALA A 167 26.31 -4.95 -6.01
CA ALA A 167 26.76 -6.11 -6.74
C ALA A 167 27.86 -6.77 -5.90
N ALA A 168 27.60 -7.99 -5.43
CA ALA A 168 28.60 -8.83 -4.81
C ALA A 168 29.83 -8.85 -5.72
N GLY A 169 30.96 -8.36 -5.21
CA GLY A 169 32.24 -8.43 -5.88
C GLY A 169 32.58 -9.89 -6.12
N GLY A 170 32.28 -10.39 -7.33
CA GLY A 170 32.72 -11.67 -7.80
C GLY A 170 34.24 -11.69 -7.76
N ALA A 171 34.77 -12.55 -6.90
CA ALA A 171 36.18 -12.86 -6.86
C ALA A 171 36.62 -13.40 -8.23
N ALA A 172 37.35 -12.60 -8.99
CA ALA A 172 38.18 -13.07 -10.08
C ALA A 172 39.64 -12.97 -9.62
N GLY A 173 40.10 -14.01 -8.92
CA GLY A 173 41.52 -14.29 -8.81
C GLY A 173 42.05 -14.67 -10.19
N GLY A 174 43.02 -13.90 -10.68
CA GLY A 174 43.81 -14.21 -11.87
C GLY A 174 45.24 -13.75 -11.64
N ALA A 175 46.09 -14.67 -11.22
CA ALA A 175 47.50 -14.44 -10.96
C ALA A 175 48.32 -14.27 -12.25
N ALA A 176 49.29 -13.36 -12.17
CA ALA A 176 50.66 -13.39 -12.70
C ALA A 176 50.95 -13.89 -14.14
N GLY A 177 51.64 -13.01 -14.91
CA GLY A 177 52.49 -13.38 -16.03
C GLY A 177 53.13 -12.13 -16.66
N GLY A 178 54.40 -11.85 -16.33
CA GLY A 178 55.13 -10.68 -16.83
C GLY A 178 55.72 -10.85 -18.23
N ALA A 179 56.19 -9.74 -18.82
CA ALA A 179 57.54 -9.54 -19.40
C ALA A 179 57.56 -8.43 -20.48
N ALA A 180 58.52 -7.51 -20.27
CA ALA A 180 59.39 -6.82 -21.22
C ALA A 180 58.83 -5.98 -22.39
N GLY A 181 59.23 -4.70 -22.36
CA GLY A 181 59.42 -3.79 -23.48
C GLY A 181 60.35 -2.67 -23.04
#